data_AF-A0A7S3S3X6-F1
#
_entry.id   AF-A0A7S3S3X6-F1
#
_cell.length_a   1.000
_cell.length_b   1.000
_cell.length_c   1.000
_cell.angle_alpha   90.00
_cell.angle_beta   90.00
_cell.angle_gamma   90.00
#
_symmetry.space_group_name_H-M   'P 1'
#
loop_
_entity.id
_entity.type
_entity.pdbx_description
1 polymer ?
#
loop_
_entity_poly.entity_id
_entity_poly.type
_entity_poly.pdbx_seq_one_letter_code
_entity_poly.pdbx_strand_id
1 'polypeptide(L)'
;MLALLPTLHLSSAAPLTLEGSTLRLAGAGGSVLLEGMDRSLRASPSGTGGVFLHGDFREPMAAADVSLGTLHCRRLLSTARCTRYWMAPAVGDSAADVPLDSQMVLLEFAAAAPRVGAEAACYALMLPLVDREARSSLSAAGMSLPRFVRRLSRRLLPRLLPRFRLARGLSLHVESGDEAVRVPAGACLLYVAAGADPYELLARGVAEVAARLGTFAPRAAKPVPPSADVFGWCTWDGFYSRVAPEDVLAGAASLNEAGVPPRLIVLDDGWQTVTPPPPPAAAEPAPERAPAPAPVRPALAEAAAAEEAAAGQAAVGQVAVGQVAVGQVA
;
A
#
# COMPACT_ATOMS: atom_id res chain seq x y z
N MET A 1 33.66 -38.62 0.86
CA MET A 1 32.49 -37.78 0.54
C MET A 1 32.30 -36.78 1.67
N LEU A 2 32.84 -35.58 1.53
CA LEU A 2 32.62 -34.50 2.50
C LEU A 2 31.15 -34.08 2.44
N ALA A 3 30.47 -34.13 3.58
CA ALA A 3 29.15 -33.54 3.74
C ALA A 3 29.27 -32.02 3.56
N LEU A 4 28.48 -31.48 2.63
CA LEU A 4 28.26 -30.05 2.47
C LEU A 4 27.70 -29.52 3.80
N LEU A 5 28.52 -28.79 4.55
CA LEU A 5 28.05 -27.93 5.63
C LEU A 5 27.00 -26.98 5.04
N PRO A 6 25.86 -26.73 5.73
CA PRO A 6 24.93 -25.72 5.28
C PRO A 6 25.69 -24.40 5.22
N THR A 7 25.69 -23.77 4.05
CA THR A 7 26.17 -22.41 3.86
C THR A 7 25.47 -21.56 4.91
N LEU A 8 26.21 -21.13 5.94
CA LEU A 8 25.78 -20.09 6.86
C LEU A 8 25.39 -18.91 5.97
N HIS A 9 24.09 -18.73 5.73
CA HIS A 9 23.57 -17.44 5.29
C HIS A 9 23.85 -16.52 6.47
N LEU A 10 25.01 -15.85 6.43
CA LEU A 10 25.27 -14.69 7.26
C LEU A 10 24.11 -13.74 6.97
N SER A 11 23.18 -13.66 7.91
CA SER A 11 21.97 -12.85 7.79
C SER A 11 22.36 -11.45 7.30
N SER A 12 21.76 -11.00 6.21
CA SER A 12 21.97 -9.64 5.70
C SER A 12 21.33 -8.58 6.60
N ALA A 13 20.74 -8.98 7.73
CA ALA A 13 20.14 -8.10 8.72
C ALA A 13 21.12 -7.06 9.26
N ALA A 14 20.71 -5.81 9.21
CA ALA A 14 21.37 -4.71 9.90
C ALA A 14 20.46 -4.31 11.06
N PRO A 15 20.79 -4.67 12.33
CA PRO A 15 19.92 -4.41 13.46
C PRO A 15 19.61 -2.92 13.61
N LEU A 16 18.36 -2.58 13.93
CA LEU A 16 17.92 -1.22 14.21
C LEU A 16 17.74 -0.99 15.71
N THR A 17 18.02 0.23 16.16
CA THR A 17 17.76 0.68 17.53
C THR A 17 17.08 2.04 17.52
N LEU A 18 16.13 2.22 18.46
CA LEU A 18 15.55 3.53 18.77
C LEU A 18 16.27 4.12 19.98
N GLU A 19 17.09 5.14 19.76
CA GLU A 19 17.83 5.87 20.78
C GLU A 19 17.19 7.25 21.00
N GLY A 20 16.48 7.42 22.12
CA GLY A 20 15.68 8.62 22.35
C GLY A 20 14.58 8.75 21.29
N SER A 21 14.69 9.75 20.42
CA SER A 21 13.78 10.00 19.29
C SER A 21 14.39 9.67 17.92
N THR A 22 15.53 8.95 17.89
CA THR A 22 16.25 8.63 16.64
C THR A 22 16.27 7.13 16.38
N LEU A 23 15.73 6.71 15.23
CA LEU A 23 15.85 5.33 14.74
C LEU A 23 17.07 5.24 13.81
N ARG A 24 17.98 4.32 14.10
CA ARG A 24 19.26 4.17 13.40
C ARG A 24 19.71 2.72 13.35
N LEU A 25 20.69 2.43 12.50
CA LEU A 25 21.43 1.18 12.57
C LEU A 25 22.16 1.06 13.92
N ALA A 26 22.16 -0.14 14.49
CA ALA A 26 22.86 -0.44 15.73
C ALA A 26 24.38 -0.31 15.56
N GLY A 27 25.06 0.15 16.61
CA GLY A 27 26.51 0.34 16.65
C GLY A 27 26.93 1.82 16.72
N ALA A 28 28.16 2.07 17.16
CA ALA A 28 28.67 3.42 17.32
C ALA A 28 28.70 4.16 15.97
N GLY A 29 27.93 5.25 15.86
CA GLY A 29 27.84 6.05 14.63
C GLY A 29 27.01 5.41 13.51
N GLY A 30 26.12 4.48 13.84
CA GLY A 30 25.21 3.87 12.87
C GLY A 30 24.35 4.90 12.14
N SER A 31 24.10 4.66 10.85
CA SER A 31 23.35 5.57 10.00
C SER A 31 21.95 5.81 10.53
N VAL A 32 21.57 7.08 10.58
CA VAL A 32 20.24 7.54 11.00
C VAL A 32 19.24 7.32 9.87
N LEU A 33 18.08 6.77 10.21
CA LEU A 33 16.96 6.54 9.30
C LEU A 33 15.84 7.56 9.54
N LEU A 34 15.47 7.74 10.81
CA LEU A 34 14.46 8.70 11.27
C LEU A 34 15.00 9.48 12.46
N GLU A 35 14.84 10.81 12.45
CA GLU A 35 15.28 11.69 13.53
C GLU A 35 14.14 12.59 14.03
N GLY A 36 13.91 12.61 15.35
CA GLY A 36 12.87 13.44 15.95
C GLY A 36 11.49 12.78 15.93
N MET A 37 11.44 11.46 16.11
CA MET A 37 10.19 10.71 16.29
C MET A 37 9.42 11.18 17.52
N ASP A 38 8.09 11.13 17.44
CA ASP A 38 7.20 11.48 18.53
C ASP A 38 7.37 10.54 19.75
N ARG A 39 7.25 11.09 20.95
CA ARG A 39 7.43 10.35 22.22
C ARG A 39 6.31 9.36 22.53
N SER A 40 5.19 9.45 21.82
CA SER A 40 4.10 8.46 21.87
C SER A 40 4.47 7.14 21.18
N LEU A 41 5.60 7.06 20.46
CA LEU A 41 6.05 5.82 19.83
C LEU A 41 7.07 5.10 20.71
N ARG A 42 6.83 3.81 20.95
CA ARG A 42 7.76 2.91 21.63
C ARG A 42 8.26 1.83 20.68
N ALA A 43 9.53 1.48 20.78
CA ALA A 43 10.12 0.40 19.98
C ALA A 43 10.19 -0.90 20.77
N SER A 44 9.92 -2.03 20.10
CA SER A 44 10.31 -3.36 20.55
C SER A 44 11.11 -4.07 19.44
N PRO A 45 12.18 -4.81 19.78
CA PRO A 45 12.98 -5.51 18.79
C PRO A 45 12.23 -6.73 18.22
N SER A 46 12.53 -7.06 16.97
CA SER A 46 12.19 -8.34 16.35
C SER A 46 13.31 -9.36 16.55
N GLY A 47 13.03 -10.65 16.27
CA GLY A 47 14.00 -11.72 16.40
C GLY A 47 15.18 -11.64 15.42
N THR A 48 15.06 -10.90 14.31
CA THR A 48 16.10 -10.83 13.27
C THR A 48 16.61 -9.41 13.00
N GLY A 49 16.43 -8.48 13.94
CA GLY A 49 17.07 -7.15 13.89
C GLY A 49 16.20 -6.03 13.31
N GLY A 50 14.98 -6.30 12.86
CA GLY A 50 13.94 -5.28 12.71
C GLY A 50 13.40 -4.76 14.05
N VAL A 51 12.57 -3.73 14.00
CA VAL A 51 11.94 -3.06 15.14
C VAL A 51 10.45 -2.86 14.85
N PHE A 52 9.62 -3.17 15.83
CA PHE A 52 8.20 -2.84 15.85
C PHE A 52 7.97 -1.56 16.63
N LEU A 53 7.22 -0.63 16.07
CA LEU A 53 6.82 0.63 16.69
C LEU A 53 5.37 0.52 17.17
N HIS A 54 5.17 0.87 18.43
CA HIS A 54 3.90 0.77 19.13
C HIS A 54 3.39 2.16 19.51
N GLY A 55 2.08 2.38 19.36
CA GLY A 55 1.42 3.59 19.83
C GLY A 55 1.13 3.52 21.34
N ASP A 56 1.68 4.47 22.09
CA ASP A 56 1.37 4.74 23.49
C ASP A 56 0.73 6.12 23.62
N PHE A 57 -0.53 6.19 23.19
CA PHE A 57 -1.32 7.41 23.19
C PHE A 57 -1.92 7.65 24.57
N ARG A 58 -1.73 8.86 25.12
CA ARG A 58 -2.26 9.25 26.44
C ARG A 58 -3.79 9.21 26.50
N GLU A 59 -4.44 9.49 25.38
CA GLU A 59 -5.89 9.53 25.25
C GLU A 59 -6.36 8.55 24.17
N PRO A 60 -7.47 7.81 24.41
CA PRO A 60 -8.07 6.96 23.39
C PRO A 60 -8.54 7.82 22.20
N MET A 61 -8.12 7.43 21.00
CA MET A 61 -8.40 8.15 19.75
C MET A 61 -8.93 7.17 18.69
N ALA A 62 -9.85 7.63 17.84
CA ALA A 62 -10.27 6.88 16.65
C ALA A 62 -9.29 7.05 15.49
N ALA A 63 -8.60 8.19 15.44
CA ALA A 63 -7.53 8.45 14.48
C ALA A 63 -6.53 9.47 15.01
N ALA A 64 -5.27 9.39 14.54
CA ALA A 64 -4.25 10.41 14.75
C ALA A 64 -3.16 10.39 13.68
N ASP A 65 -2.50 11.53 13.52
CA ASP A 65 -1.27 11.66 12.76
C ASP A 65 -0.09 11.78 13.75
N VAL A 66 0.86 10.85 13.64
CA VAL A 66 2.03 10.77 14.52
C VAL A 66 3.28 11.08 13.72
N SER A 67 4.08 12.03 14.20
CA SER A 67 5.35 12.38 13.55
C SER A 67 6.37 11.26 13.68
N LEU A 68 6.88 10.77 12.56
CA LEU A 68 8.08 9.92 12.50
C LEU A 68 9.37 10.75 12.38
N GLY A 69 9.26 12.08 12.38
CA GLY A 69 10.40 12.97 12.28
C GLY A 69 11.00 13.01 10.87
N THR A 70 12.24 13.45 10.78
CA THR A 70 12.99 13.63 9.53
C THR A 70 13.42 12.29 8.96
N LEU A 71 13.04 12.01 7.71
CA LEU A 71 13.49 10.85 6.95
C LEU A 71 14.84 11.10 6.27
N HIS A 72 15.77 10.17 6.47
CA HIS A 72 17.08 10.16 5.81
C HIS A 72 17.15 9.00 4.82
N CYS A 73 17.18 9.33 3.52
CA CYS A 73 17.36 8.36 2.46
C CYS A 73 18.07 9.00 1.26
N ARG A 74 18.63 8.15 0.39
CA ARG A 74 19.16 8.52 -0.94
C ARG A 74 18.10 8.35 -2.01
N ARG A 75 17.33 7.26 -1.90
CA ARG A 75 16.23 6.90 -2.80
C ARG A 75 15.15 6.21 -1.99
N LEU A 76 13.92 6.31 -2.48
CA LEU A 76 12.80 5.57 -1.94
C LEU A 76 11.91 5.02 -3.06
N LEU A 77 11.26 3.91 -2.76
CA LEU A 77 10.11 3.35 -3.45
C LEU A 77 9.00 3.20 -2.41
N SER A 78 7.81 3.69 -2.70
CA SER A 78 6.62 3.44 -1.89
C SER A 78 5.50 2.84 -2.72
N THR A 79 4.58 2.13 -2.07
CA THR A 79 3.33 1.70 -2.70
C THR A 79 2.18 2.32 -1.93
N ALA A 80 1.42 3.20 -2.59
CA ALA A 80 0.30 3.90 -1.98
C ALA A 80 -1.02 3.42 -2.55
N ARG A 81 -2.02 3.31 -1.67
CA ARG A 81 -3.37 2.97 -2.10
C ARG A 81 -3.95 4.10 -2.96
N CYS A 82 -4.27 3.80 -4.22
CA CYS A 82 -4.84 4.76 -5.16
C CYS A 82 -6.35 4.57 -5.36
N THR A 83 -6.88 3.37 -5.10
CA THR A 83 -8.31 3.05 -5.06
C THR A 83 -8.61 2.09 -3.91
N ARG A 84 -9.83 1.58 -3.79
CA ARG A 84 -10.14 0.57 -2.75
C ARG A 84 -9.31 -0.71 -2.90
N TYR A 85 -8.95 -1.09 -4.13
CA TYR A 85 -8.34 -2.37 -4.45
C TYR A 85 -6.91 -2.25 -5.00
N TRP A 86 -6.52 -1.06 -5.47
CA TRP A 86 -5.27 -0.85 -6.18
C TRP A 86 -4.25 -0.04 -5.38
N MET A 87 -2.98 -0.42 -5.54
CA MET A 87 -1.83 0.34 -5.10
C MET A 87 -1.01 0.81 -6.31
N ALA A 88 -0.50 2.03 -6.26
CA ALA A 88 0.41 2.57 -7.26
C ALA A 88 1.80 2.77 -6.64
N PRO A 89 2.88 2.43 -7.38
CA PRO A 89 4.22 2.73 -6.94
C PRO A 89 4.51 4.23 -7.08
N ALA A 90 5.28 4.78 -6.16
CA ALA A 90 5.90 6.09 -6.27
C ALA A 90 7.39 5.98 -5.92
N VAL A 91 8.22 6.77 -6.59
CA VAL A 91 9.66 6.81 -6.36
C VAL A 91 10.09 8.23 -6.04
N GLY A 92 11.14 8.37 -5.23
CA GLY A 92 11.62 9.68 -4.81
C GLY A 92 12.95 9.62 -4.06
N ASP A 93 13.28 10.73 -3.40
CA ASP A 93 14.52 10.88 -2.63
C ASP A 93 14.28 11.52 -1.24
N SER A 94 13.02 11.80 -0.88
CA SER A 94 12.67 12.47 0.37
C SER A 94 11.27 12.13 0.86
N ALA A 95 10.97 12.39 2.14
CA ALA A 95 9.62 12.15 2.69
C ALA A 95 8.50 12.86 1.93
N ALA A 96 8.79 14.00 1.29
CA ALA A 96 7.84 14.74 0.45
C ALA A 96 7.31 13.91 -0.74
N ASP A 97 8.06 12.90 -1.18
CA ASP A 97 7.69 12.02 -2.30
C ASP A 97 6.84 10.83 -1.84
N VAL A 98 6.60 10.65 -0.53
CA VAL A 98 5.77 9.56 0.01
C VAL A 98 4.30 9.96 -0.09
N PRO A 99 3.50 9.32 -0.97
CA PRO A 99 2.10 9.69 -1.14
C PRO A 99 1.26 9.39 0.10
N LEU A 100 0.11 10.04 0.21
CA LEU A 100 -0.89 9.72 1.22
C LEU A 100 -1.28 8.25 1.12
N ASP A 101 -1.42 7.61 2.28
CA ASP A 101 -1.88 6.23 2.38
C ASP A 101 -0.91 5.20 1.78
N SER A 102 0.40 5.46 1.93
CA SER A 102 1.47 4.51 1.60
C SER A 102 1.43 3.30 2.54
N GLN A 103 1.41 2.09 1.98
CA GLN A 103 1.32 0.80 2.69
C GLN A 103 2.65 0.03 2.72
N MET A 104 3.68 0.55 2.04
CA MET A 104 5.05 0.08 2.11
C MET A 104 5.96 1.23 1.69
N VAL A 105 7.10 1.37 2.36
CA VAL A 105 8.20 2.23 1.90
C VAL A 105 9.50 1.42 1.99
N LEU A 106 10.21 1.31 0.87
CA LEU A 106 11.56 0.75 0.77
C LEU A 106 12.53 1.91 0.48
N LEU A 107 13.60 1.98 1.26
CA LEU A 107 14.56 3.07 1.27
C LEU A 107 15.94 2.53 0.95
N GLU A 108 16.71 3.26 0.15
CA GLU A 108 18.16 3.13 0.06
C GLU A 108 18.77 4.25 0.90
N PHE A 109 19.68 3.94 1.82
CA PHE A 109 20.39 4.94 2.62
C PHE A 109 21.88 4.64 2.69
N ALA A 110 22.69 5.69 2.88
CA ALA A 110 24.13 5.56 3.02
C ALA A 110 24.43 4.91 4.38
N ALA A 111 24.95 3.68 4.36
CA ALA A 111 25.59 3.11 5.53
C ALA A 111 26.87 3.92 5.85
N ALA A 112 27.13 4.20 7.13
CA ALA A 112 28.43 4.72 7.54
C ALA A 112 29.51 3.73 7.06
N ALA A 113 30.53 4.25 6.37
CA ALA A 113 31.46 3.53 5.49
C ALA A 113 31.85 2.13 6.00
N PRO A 114 31.80 1.08 5.14
CA PRO A 114 32.39 -0.20 5.47
C PRO A 114 33.90 -0.05 5.70
N ARG A 115 34.45 -0.87 6.60
CA ARG A 115 35.90 -1.04 6.70
C ARG A 115 36.42 -1.41 5.31
N VAL A 116 37.24 -0.54 4.72
CA VAL A 116 38.00 -0.64 3.45
C VAL A 116 37.46 -1.66 2.42
N GLY A 117 36.87 -1.16 1.32
CA GLY A 117 36.75 -1.92 0.05
C GLY A 117 35.36 -2.08 -0.58
N ALA A 118 34.27 -1.59 0.03
CA ALA A 118 32.95 -1.55 -0.61
C ALA A 118 32.10 -0.43 -0.01
N GLU A 119 31.23 0.23 -0.79
CA GLU A 119 30.04 0.90 -0.24
C GLU A 119 28.94 -0.17 -0.14
N ALA A 120 28.65 -0.66 1.06
CA ALA A 120 27.46 -1.47 1.26
C ALA A 120 26.29 -0.49 1.41
N ALA A 121 25.58 -0.19 0.31
CA ALA A 121 24.29 0.48 0.41
C ALA A 121 23.39 -0.35 1.33
N CYS A 122 22.78 0.28 2.33
CA CYS A 122 21.80 -0.38 3.18
C CYS A 122 20.40 -0.01 2.70
N TYR A 123 19.53 -1.01 2.76
CA TYR A 123 18.10 -0.84 2.53
C TYR A 123 17.37 -0.83 3.85
N ALA A 124 16.31 -0.02 3.94
CA ALA A 124 15.35 -0.09 5.03
C ALA A 124 13.94 -0.28 4.48
N LEU A 125 13.19 -1.19 5.10
CA LEU A 125 11.81 -1.48 4.80
C LEU A 125 10.95 -0.94 5.94
N MET A 126 9.89 -0.21 5.60
CA MET A 126 8.86 0.27 6.51
C MET A 126 7.51 -0.32 6.07
N LEU A 127 6.88 -1.08 6.96
CA LEU A 127 5.58 -1.72 6.77
C LEU A 127 4.58 -1.19 7.80
N PRO A 128 3.68 -0.26 7.42
CA PRO A 128 2.51 0.09 8.21
C PRO A 128 1.66 -1.14 8.44
N LEU A 129 1.15 -1.27 9.66
CA LEU A 129 0.50 -2.49 10.13
C LEU A 129 -1.00 -2.28 10.36
N VAL A 130 -1.70 -3.40 10.32
CA VAL A 130 -3.06 -3.56 10.86
C VAL A 130 -2.94 -4.48 12.07
N ASP A 131 -3.06 -3.92 13.26
CA ASP A 131 -3.02 -4.65 14.53
C ASP A 131 -4.28 -4.35 15.32
N ARG A 132 -5.11 -5.38 15.50
CA ARG A 132 -6.44 -5.28 16.14
C ARG A 132 -7.29 -4.20 15.45
N GLU A 133 -7.86 -3.26 16.20
CA GLU A 133 -8.68 -2.16 15.69
C GLU A 133 -7.84 -0.98 15.14
N ALA A 134 -6.53 -1.13 14.99
CA ALA A 134 -5.65 -0.07 14.49
C ALA A 134 -5.13 -0.40 13.09
N ARG A 135 -5.45 0.44 12.11
CA ARG A 135 -4.79 0.50 10.81
C ARG A 135 -3.83 1.67 10.81
N SER A 136 -2.69 1.52 10.15
CA SER A 136 -1.80 2.64 9.89
C SER A 136 -1.38 2.79 8.42
N SER A 137 -0.92 3.98 8.07
CA SER A 137 -0.33 4.27 6.76
C SER A 137 0.68 5.40 6.84
N LEU A 138 1.55 5.49 5.83
CA LEU A 138 2.59 6.51 5.76
C LEU A 138 2.21 7.61 4.78
N SER A 139 2.71 8.82 5.05
CA SER A 139 2.62 9.95 4.14
C SER A 139 3.71 10.97 4.43
N ALA A 140 4.02 11.82 3.46
CA ALA A 140 4.73 13.07 3.75
C ALA A 140 4.03 13.80 4.91
N ALA A 141 4.80 14.30 5.88
CA ALA A 141 4.26 15.16 6.92
C ALA A 141 3.68 16.42 6.27
N GLY A 142 2.36 16.47 6.16
CA GLY A 142 1.65 17.66 5.73
C GLY A 142 1.59 18.66 6.89
N MET A 143 1.69 19.96 6.59
CA MET A 143 1.04 20.95 7.45
C MET A 143 -0.37 20.46 7.72
N SER A 144 -0.75 20.33 9.00
CA SER A 144 -2.10 19.98 9.41
C SER A 144 -3.06 21.04 8.88
N LEU A 145 -3.59 20.81 7.68
CA LEU A 145 -4.50 21.68 6.98
C LEU A 145 -5.85 20.95 6.85
N PRO A 146 -6.98 21.61 7.14
CA PRO A 146 -8.31 21.02 7.03
C PRO A 146 -8.51 20.34 5.67
N ARG A 147 -9.27 19.23 5.62
CA ARG A 147 -9.47 18.39 4.41
C ARG A 147 -9.83 19.18 3.15
N PHE A 148 -10.56 20.29 3.28
CA PHE A 148 -10.93 21.21 2.19
C PHE A 148 -9.72 21.97 1.61
N VAL A 149 -8.81 22.47 2.47
CA VAL A 149 -7.61 23.19 2.03
C VAL A 149 -6.64 22.25 1.33
N ARG A 150 -6.56 20.98 1.76
CA ARG A 150 -5.76 19.93 1.11
C ARG A 150 -6.21 19.63 -0.33
N ARG A 151 -7.50 19.79 -0.65
CA ARG A 151 -8.01 19.65 -2.03
C ARG A 151 -7.65 20.86 -2.89
N LEU A 152 -7.67 22.06 -2.33
CA LEU A 152 -7.36 23.30 -3.02
C LEU A 152 -5.85 23.46 -3.27
N SER A 153 -5.02 23.10 -2.28
CA SER A 153 -3.56 23.19 -2.35
C SER A 153 -2.95 22.19 -3.34
N ARG A 154 -3.58 21.03 -3.57
CA ARG A 154 -3.15 20.05 -4.58
C ARG A 154 -3.20 20.57 -6.02
N ARG A 155 -4.02 21.60 -6.32
CA ARG A 155 -4.17 22.15 -7.68
C ARG A 155 -3.29 23.36 -7.96
N LEU A 156 -3.05 24.20 -6.95
CA LEU A 156 -2.38 25.50 -7.11
C LEU A 156 -0.92 25.49 -6.65
N LEU A 157 -0.61 24.76 -5.58
CA LEU A 157 0.68 24.86 -4.91
C LEU A 157 1.89 24.28 -5.70
N PRO A 158 1.74 23.18 -6.49
CA PRO A 158 2.86 22.66 -7.28
C PRO A 158 3.33 23.62 -8.38
N ARG A 159 2.48 24.55 -8.83
CA ARG A 159 2.78 25.49 -9.92
C ARG A 159 3.39 26.80 -9.45
N LEU A 160 3.05 27.26 -8.23
CA LEU A 160 3.53 28.53 -7.69
C LEU A 160 4.84 28.40 -6.90
N LEU A 161 5.13 27.22 -6.34
CA LEU A 161 6.29 27.03 -5.48
C LEU A 161 7.01 25.70 -5.76
N PRO A 162 7.74 25.59 -6.89
CA PRO A 162 8.53 24.41 -7.22
C PRO A 162 9.72 24.16 -6.25
N ARG A 163 9.85 24.96 -5.19
CA ARG A 163 10.98 24.96 -4.24
C ARG A 163 10.64 24.56 -2.80
N PHE A 164 9.40 24.19 -2.45
CA PHE A 164 9.11 23.62 -1.12
C PHE A 164 9.42 22.11 -1.05
N ARG A 165 10.64 21.70 -1.43
CA ARG A 165 11.25 20.41 -1.03
C ARG A 165 11.71 20.46 0.45
N LEU A 166 10.85 20.96 1.34
CA LEU A 166 11.18 21.24 2.74
C LEU A 166 10.53 20.26 3.72
N ALA A 167 9.53 19.48 3.29
CA ALA A 167 8.97 18.42 4.12
C ALA A 167 9.89 17.18 4.06
N ARG A 168 10.94 17.16 4.89
CA ARG A 168 11.67 15.93 5.21
C ARG A 168 10.94 15.09 6.26
N GLY A 169 9.87 15.63 6.85
CA GLY A 169 9.07 14.95 7.85
C GLY A 169 8.25 13.81 7.24
N LEU A 170 8.28 12.64 7.87
CA LEU A 170 7.41 11.52 7.58
C LEU A 170 6.32 11.43 8.67
N SER A 171 5.08 11.12 8.28
CA SER A 171 3.96 10.97 9.21
C SER A 171 3.40 9.56 9.14
N LEU A 172 3.05 9.01 10.31
CA LEU A 172 2.30 7.79 10.49
C LEU A 172 0.85 8.16 10.81
N HIS A 173 -0.04 7.95 9.84
CA HIS A 173 -1.47 8.04 10.08
C HIS A 173 -1.94 6.75 10.74
N VAL A 174 -2.77 6.87 11.77
CA VAL A 174 -3.39 5.75 12.48
C VAL A 174 -4.89 5.99 12.52
N GLU A 175 -5.69 4.96 12.23
CA GLU A 175 -7.14 5.03 12.28
C GLU A 175 -7.76 3.68 12.63
N SER A 176 -8.94 3.71 13.25
CA SER A 176 -9.81 2.53 13.43
C SER A 176 -10.76 2.30 12.26
N GLY A 177 -10.98 3.32 11.43
CA GLY A 177 -12.02 3.33 10.40
C GLY A 177 -13.42 3.62 10.92
N ASP A 178 -13.61 3.80 12.23
CA ASP A 178 -14.88 4.10 12.88
C ASP A 178 -14.68 5.06 14.07
N GLU A 179 -15.37 6.21 14.05
CA GLU A 179 -15.29 7.24 15.11
C GLU A 179 -15.76 6.73 16.49
N ALA A 180 -16.53 5.64 16.56
CA ALA A 180 -16.93 4.98 17.80
C ALA A 180 -15.86 4.02 18.34
N VAL A 181 -14.95 3.55 17.49
CA VAL A 181 -13.91 2.59 17.86
C VAL A 181 -12.63 3.32 18.22
N ARG A 182 -11.96 2.90 19.28
CA ARG A 182 -10.70 3.50 19.75
C ARG A 182 -9.53 2.59 19.41
N VAL A 183 -8.44 3.19 18.93
CA VAL A 183 -7.16 2.54 18.74
C VAL A 183 -6.67 2.02 20.10
N PRO A 184 -6.38 0.72 20.24
CA PRO A 184 -5.92 0.17 21.50
C PRO A 184 -4.53 0.68 21.87
N ALA A 185 -4.30 0.89 23.16
CA ALA A 185 -2.95 1.15 23.67
C ALA A 185 -2.01 -0.02 23.32
N GLY A 186 -0.76 0.32 22.97
CA GLY A 186 0.28 -0.64 22.61
C GLY A 186 0.07 -1.32 21.25
N ALA A 187 -0.91 -0.88 20.44
CA ALA A 187 -1.09 -1.37 19.07
C ALA A 187 0.21 -1.26 18.29
N CYS A 188 0.55 -2.32 17.56
CA CYS A 188 1.73 -2.38 16.71
C CYS A 188 1.41 -1.68 15.40
N LEU A 189 2.01 -0.51 15.18
CA LEU A 189 1.62 0.39 14.09
C LEU A 189 2.58 0.30 12.90
N LEU A 190 3.87 0.14 13.14
CA LEU A 190 4.86 0.18 12.06
C LEU A 190 5.97 -0.81 12.33
N TYR A 191 6.29 -1.65 11.37
CA TYR A 191 7.50 -2.46 11.39
C TYR A 191 8.58 -1.80 10.52
N VAL A 192 9.81 -1.74 11.04
CA VAL A 192 10.96 -1.23 10.32
C VAL A 192 12.10 -2.23 10.39
N ALA A 193 12.74 -2.55 9.27
CA ALA A 193 13.92 -3.40 9.24
C ALA A 193 14.94 -2.90 8.25
N ALA A 194 16.21 -3.24 8.46
CA ALA A 194 17.28 -2.92 7.52
C ALA A 194 18.07 -4.16 7.09
N GLY A 195 18.66 -4.08 5.91
CA GLY A 195 19.53 -5.12 5.38
C GLY A 195 20.26 -4.73 4.10
N ALA A 196 21.16 -5.60 3.64
CA ALA A 196 21.97 -5.36 2.44
C ALA A 196 21.27 -5.75 1.13
N ASP A 197 20.31 -6.68 1.18
CA ASP A 197 19.53 -7.14 0.02
C ASP A 197 18.06 -6.74 0.18
N PRO A 198 17.47 -5.94 -0.73
CA PRO A 198 16.10 -5.49 -0.61
C PRO A 198 15.08 -6.61 -0.83
N TYR A 199 15.38 -7.63 -1.63
CA TYR A 199 14.48 -8.75 -1.88
C TYR A 199 14.39 -9.68 -0.67
N GLU A 200 15.55 -10.00 -0.07
CA GLU A 200 15.60 -10.75 1.18
C GLU A 200 14.92 -9.96 2.31
N LEU A 201 15.19 -8.65 2.38
CA LEU A 201 14.59 -7.76 3.37
C LEU A 201 13.06 -7.74 3.28
N LEU A 202 12.49 -7.67 2.07
CA LEU A 202 11.04 -7.77 1.87
C LEU A 202 10.49 -9.12 2.35
N ALA A 203 11.09 -10.23 1.91
CA ALA A 203 10.63 -11.57 2.26
C ALA A 203 10.69 -11.81 3.78
N ARG A 204 11.81 -11.43 4.42
CA ARG A 204 12.01 -11.53 5.87
C ARG A 204 11.05 -10.62 6.63
N GLY A 205 10.92 -9.36 6.22
CA GLY A 205 10.05 -8.39 6.89
C GLY A 205 8.59 -8.84 6.91
N VAL A 206 8.08 -9.31 5.77
CA VAL A 206 6.71 -9.86 5.70
C VAL A 206 6.56 -11.10 6.58
N ALA A 207 7.56 -11.98 6.63
CA ALA A 207 7.55 -13.16 7.51
C ALA A 207 7.56 -12.80 9.00
N GLU A 208 8.35 -11.81 9.42
CA GLU A 208 8.37 -11.34 10.81
C GLU A 208 7.07 -10.68 11.22
N VAL A 209 6.50 -9.83 10.35
CA VAL A 209 5.19 -9.22 10.60
C VAL A 209 4.11 -10.30 10.70
N ALA A 210 4.12 -11.29 9.81
CA ALA A 210 3.19 -12.42 9.87
C ALA A 210 3.32 -13.20 11.19
N ALA A 211 4.54 -13.51 11.62
CA ALA A 211 4.79 -14.19 12.88
C ALA A 211 4.38 -13.35 14.11
N ARG A 212 4.55 -12.02 14.05
CA ARG A 212 4.20 -11.11 15.14
C ARG A 212 2.70 -10.91 15.31
N LEU A 213 1.99 -10.74 14.19
CA LEU A 213 0.56 -10.42 14.19
C LEU A 213 -0.31 -11.69 14.23
N GLY A 214 0.13 -12.78 13.61
CA GLY A 214 -0.63 -14.03 13.56
C GLY A 214 -1.92 -13.96 12.74
N THR A 215 -2.13 -12.88 11.97
CA THR A 215 -3.37 -12.62 11.20
C THR A 215 -3.27 -13.02 9.73
N PHE A 216 -2.08 -13.32 9.22
CA PHE A 216 -1.87 -13.74 7.84
C PHE A 216 -0.63 -14.62 7.71
N ALA A 217 -0.50 -15.27 6.54
CA ALA A 217 0.69 -16.02 6.15
C ALA A 217 1.38 -15.35 4.95
N PRO A 218 2.73 -15.40 4.86
CA PRO A 218 3.44 -14.99 3.65
C PRO A 218 3.01 -15.80 2.43
N ARG A 219 3.13 -15.24 1.22
CA ARG A 219 2.72 -15.92 -0.02
C ARG A 219 3.35 -17.30 -0.21
N ALA A 220 4.63 -17.43 0.13
CA ALA A 220 5.40 -18.68 0.02
C ALA A 220 4.89 -19.80 0.96
N ALA A 221 4.19 -19.45 2.04
CA ALA A 221 3.59 -20.42 2.96
C ALA A 221 2.16 -20.82 2.56
N LYS A 222 1.56 -20.15 1.57
CA LYS A 222 0.19 -20.44 1.11
C LYS A 222 0.21 -21.50 0.01
N PRO A 223 -0.62 -22.55 0.09
CA PRO A 223 -0.77 -23.51 -0.99
C PRO A 223 -1.25 -22.79 -2.25
N VAL A 224 -0.63 -23.09 -3.39
CA VAL A 224 -1.09 -22.60 -4.68
C VAL A 224 -2.26 -23.48 -5.12
N PRO A 225 -3.47 -22.93 -5.33
CA PRO A 225 -4.58 -23.75 -5.80
C PRO A 225 -4.32 -24.22 -7.25
N PRO A 226 -4.81 -25.40 -7.65
CA PRO A 226 -4.67 -25.88 -9.03
C PRO A 226 -5.25 -24.92 -10.09
N SER A 227 -6.22 -24.09 -9.70
CA SER A 227 -6.79 -23.04 -10.56
C SER A 227 -5.80 -21.93 -10.96
N ALA A 228 -4.63 -21.85 -10.32
CA ALA A 228 -3.57 -20.92 -10.73
C ALA A 228 -2.74 -21.44 -11.92
N ASP A 229 -2.85 -22.73 -12.25
CA ASP A 229 -2.10 -23.40 -13.34
C ASP A 229 -3.01 -23.79 -14.51
N VAL A 230 -4.09 -23.03 -14.69
CA VAL A 230 -5.00 -23.23 -15.82
C VAL A 230 -5.20 -21.92 -16.57
N PHE A 231 -5.56 -22.03 -17.85
CA PHE A 231 -6.04 -20.87 -18.59
C PHE A 231 -7.33 -20.36 -17.94
N GLY A 232 -7.24 -19.15 -17.38
CA GLY A 232 -8.35 -18.43 -16.78
C GLY A 232 -8.71 -17.22 -17.62
N TRP A 233 -9.99 -16.87 -17.64
CA TRP A 233 -10.50 -15.68 -18.30
C TRP A 233 -11.19 -14.77 -17.28
N CYS A 234 -10.84 -13.48 -17.31
CA CYS A 234 -11.47 -12.45 -16.51
C CYS A 234 -12.36 -11.58 -17.41
N THR A 235 -13.58 -11.28 -16.97
CA THR A 235 -14.53 -10.47 -17.75
C THR A 235 -14.10 -9.00 -17.90
N TRP A 236 -13.21 -8.49 -17.04
CA TRP A 236 -12.80 -7.08 -17.07
C TRP A 236 -12.19 -6.66 -18.42
N ASP A 237 -11.22 -7.42 -18.93
CA ASP A 237 -10.54 -7.10 -20.21
C ASP A 237 -11.41 -7.40 -21.45
N GLY A 238 -12.61 -7.94 -21.26
CA GLY A 238 -13.61 -8.14 -22.32
C GLY A 238 -14.73 -7.11 -22.31
N PHE A 239 -15.23 -6.76 -21.12
CA PHE A 239 -16.49 -6.04 -20.97
C PHE A 239 -16.40 -4.79 -20.08
N TYR A 240 -15.32 -4.63 -19.32
CA TYR A 240 -15.20 -3.62 -18.25
C TYR A 240 -16.48 -3.63 -17.39
N SER A 241 -17.14 -2.48 -17.25
CA SER A 241 -18.34 -2.31 -16.42
C SER A 241 -19.64 -2.86 -17.01
N ARG A 242 -19.62 -3.56 -18.15
CA ARG A 242 -20.82 -4.03 -18.86
C ARG A 242 -20.88 -5.54 -18.98
N VAL A 243 -20.90 -6.23 -17.84
CA VAL A 243 -20.92 -7.69 -17.81
C VAL A 243 -22.37 -8.18 -17.90
N ALA A 244 -22.78 -8.67 -19.08
CA ALA A 244 -24.08 -9.33 -19.28
C ALA A 244 -23.92 -10.87 -19.31
N PRO A 245 -24.88 -11.64 -18.75
CA PRO A 245 -24.81 -13.10 -18.75
C PRO A 245 -24.63 -13.73 -20.13
N GLU A 246 -25.34 -13.22 -21.14
CA GLU A 246 -25.26 -13.67 -22.53
C GLU A 246 -23.87 -13.48 -23.14
N ASP A 247 -23.21 -12.36 -22.83
CA ASP A 247 -21.88 -12.04 -23.33
C ASP A 247 -20.81 -12.93 -22.69
N VAL A 248 -20.96 -13.25 -21.41
CA VAL A 248 -20.09 -14.20 -20.71
C VAL A 248 -20.19 -15.59 -21.33
N LEU A 249 -21.41 -16.07 -21.60
CA LEU A 249 -21.63 -17.37 -22.23
C LEU A 249 -21.08 -17.41 -23.66
N ALA A 250 -21.31 -16.36 -24.45
CA ALA A 250 -20.77 -16.25 -25.80
C ALA A 250 -19.24 -16.20 -25.81
N GLY A 251 -18.63 -15.46 -24.89
CA GLY A 251 -17.18 -15.40 -24.71
C GLY A 251 -16.57 -16.77 -24.40
N ALA A 252 -17.14 -17.49 -23.42
CA ALA A 252 -16.71 -18.84 -23.08
C ALA A 252 -16.85 -19.83 -24.24
N ALA A 253 -17.96 -19.76 -24.98
CA ALA A 253 -18.19 -20.59 -26.17
C ALA A 253 -17.14 -20.33 -27.25
N SER A 254 -16.86 -19.05 -27.55
CA SER A 254 -15.85 -18.68 -28.55
C SER A 254 -14.44 -19.18 -28.21
N LEU A 255 -14.04 -19.13 -26.93
CA LEU A 255 -12.76 -19.64 -26.47
C LEU A 255 -12.67 -21.17 -26.61
N ASN A 256 -13.77 -21.87 -26.34
CA ASN A 256 -13.86 -23.32 -26.53
C ASN A 256 -13.76 -23.69 -28.02
N GLU A 257 -14.48 -23.00 -28.90
CA GLU A 257 -14.42 -23.20 -30.36
C GLU A 257 -13.01 -22.93 -30.92
N ALA A 258 -12.29 -21.97 -30.35
CA ALA A 258 -10.90 -21.65 -30.70
C ALA A 258 -9.88 -22.67 -30.14
N GLY A 259 -10.32 -23.71 -29.43
CA GLY A 259 -9.44 -24.74 -28.85
C GLY A 259 -8.70 -24.29 -27.58
N VAL A 260 -9.12 -23.19 -26.95
CA VAL A 260 -8.54 -22.63 -25.71
C VAL A 260 -9.60 -22.48 -24.61
N PRO A 261 -10.26 -23.58 -24.19
CA PRO A 261 -11.35 -23.50 -23.22
C PRO A 261 -10.87 -22.94 -21.87
N PRO A 262 -11.51 -21.88 -21.32
CA PRO A 262 -11.17 -21.37 -20.01
C PRO A 262 -11.60 -22.38 -18.95
N ARG A 263 -10.67 -22.73 -18.05
CA ARG A 263 -10.93 -23.64 -16.92
C ARG A 263 -11.20 -22.89 -15.62
N LEU A 264 -11.02 -21.57 -15.64
CA LEU A 264 -11.39 -20.62 -14.60
C LEU A 264 -12.03 -19.42 -15.28
N ILE A 265 -13.18 -18.96 -14.78
CA ILE A 265 -13.77 -17.69 -15.20
C ILE A 265 -13.91 -16.81 -13.96
N VAL A 266 -13.37 -15.59 -14.03
CA VAL A 266 -13.53 -14.55 -13.01
C VAL A 266 -14.54 -13.54 -13.53
N LEU A 267 -15.67 -13.43 -12.82
CA LEU A 267 -16.64 -12.37 -13.03
C LEU A 267 -16.19 -11.14 -12.25
N ASP A 268 -15.60 -10.19 -12.96
CA ASP A 268 -15.12 -8.91 -12.43
C ASP A 268 -16.24 -7.87 -12.32
N ASP A 269 -15.91 -6.68 -11.83
CA ASP A 269 -16.84 -5.57 -11.64
C ASP A 269 -17.69 -5.28 -12.89
N GLY A 270 -18.94 -4.84 -12.68
CA GLY A 270 -19.92 -4.62 -13.75
C GLY A 270 -20.98 -5.72 -13.89
N TRP A 271 -20.90 -6.82 -13.13
CA TRP A 271 -21.96 -7.85 -13.10
C TRP A 271 -23.12 -7.52 -12.14
N GLN A 272 -22.90 -6.61 -11.19
CA GLN A 272 -23.87 -6.23 -10.18
C GLN A 272 -24.66 -4.99 -10.59
N THR A 273 -25.97 -5.00 -10.35
CA THR A 273 -26.77 -3.78 -10.36
C THR A 273 -26.50 -2.99 -9.10
N VAL A 274 -25.87 -1.83 -9.22
CA VAL A 274 -25.61 -0.92 -8.10
C VAL A 274 -26.59 0.24 -8.12
N THR A 275 -27.25 0.49 -6.99
CA THR A 275 -27.94 1.77 -6.74
C THR A 275 -26.94 2.69 -6.06
N PRO A 276 -26.43 3.75 -6.72
CA PRO A 276 -25.51 4.66 -6.07
C PRO A 276 -26.22 5.34 -4.89
N PRO A 277 -25.53 5.59 -3.76
CA PRO A 277 -26.09 6.42 -2.72
C PRO A 277 -26.43 7.81 -3.30
N PRO A 278 -27.46 8.49 -2.78
CA PRO A 278 -27.79 9.83 -3.23
C PRO A 278 -26.55 10.72 -3.09
N PRO A 279 -26.32 11.64 -4.05
CA PRO A 279 -25.19 12.55 -3.96
C PRO A 279 -25.26 13.31 -2.63
N PRO A 280 -24.11 13.62 -2.00
CA PRO A 280 -24.11 14.49 -0.84
C PRO A 280 -24.85 15.78 -1.18
N ALA A 281 -25.64 16.31 -0.24
CA ALA A 281 -26.40 17.55 -0.44
C ALA A 281 -25.47 18.61 -1.06
N ALA A 282 -25.90 19.19 -2.19
CA ALA A 282 -25.07 20.02 -3.04
C ALA A 282 -24.38 21.12 -2.23
N ALA A 283 -23.06 21.00 -2.07
CA ALA A 283 -22.23 22.17 -1.85
C ALA A 283 -22.30 23.03 -3.13
N GLU A 284 -22.32 24.35 -2.96
CA GLU A 284 -22.48 25.33 -4.04
C GLU A 284 -21.62 25.02 -5.28
N PRO A 285 -22.13 25.31 -6.49
CA PRO A 285 -21.46 24.96 -7.74
C PRO A 285 -20.05 25.58 -7.80
N ALA A 286 -19.05 24.71 -7.99
CA ALA A 286 -17.69 25.15 -8.25
C ALA A 286 -17.60 25.91 -9.58
N PRO A 287 -16.76 26.96 -9.69
CA PRO A 287 -16.57 27.68 -10.94
C PRO A 287 -16.01 26.76 -12.03
N GLU A 288 -16.43 27.05 -13.26
CA GLU A 288 -16.15 26.35 -14.51
C GLU A 288 -14.66 25.96 -14.66
N ARG A 289 -14.40 24.68 -14.92
CA ARG A 289 -13.05 24.12 -15.08
C ARG A 289 -12.43 24.59 -16.41
N ALA A 290 -11.26 25.23 -16.35
CA ALA A 290 -10.39 25.39 -17.52
C ALA A 290 -9.90 24.02 -18.03
N PRO A 291 -9.67 23.85 -19.36
CA PRO A 291 -9.31 22.58 -19.96
C PRO A 291 -7.98 22.03 -19.42
N ALA A 292 -7.94 20.72 -19.16
CA ALA A 292 -6.75 20.01 -18.69
C ALA A 292 -5.70 19.89 -19.80
N PRO A 293 -4.39 20.05 -19.50
CA PRO A 293 -3.33 19.71 -20.45
C PRO A 293 -3.27 18.19 -20.68
N ALA A 294 -2.88 17.79 -21.89
CA ALA A 294 -2.85 16.41 -22.37
C ALA A 294 -1.99 15.49 -21.48
N PRO A 295 -2.42 14.23 -21.22
CA PRO A 295 -1.69 13.28 -20.40
C PRO A 295 -0.45 12.72 -21.11
N VAL A 296 0.63 12.54 -20.34
CA VAL A 296 1.82 11.79 -20.75
C VAL A 296 1.70 10.36 -20.19
N ARG A 297 1.53 9.40 -21.10
CA ARG A 297 1.49 7.91 -20.99
C ARG A 297 0.16 7.25 -20.55
N PRO A 298 -0.26 6.12 -21.19
CA PRO A 298 -1.69 5.81 -21.33
C PRO A 298 -2.25 4.75 -20.36
N ALA A 299 -1.52 3.67 -20.07
CA ALA A 299 -2.18 2.42 -19.66
C ALA A 299 -2.82 2.39 -18.24
N LEU A 300 -2.25 3.08 -17.25
CA LEU A 300 -2.78 3.08 -15.87
C LEU A 300 -3.80 4.20 -15.61
N ALA A 301 -3.71 5.29 -16.37
CA ALA A 301 -4.65 6.40 -16.27
C ALA A 301 -5.99 6.07 -16.94
N GLU A 302 -5.98 5.25 -17.99
CA GLU A 302 -7.19 4.80 -18.69
C GLU A 302 -8.08 3.94 -17.79
N ALA A 303 -7.50 3.03 -16.99
CA ALA A 303 -8.28 2.21 -16.05
C ALA A 303 -8.93 3.07 -14.94
N ALA A 304 -8.19 4.03 -14.37
CA ALA A 304 -8.72 4.92 -13.34
C ALA A 304 -9.74 5.94 -13.90
N ALA A 305 -9.54 6.41 -15.13
CA ALA A 305 -10.48 7.32 -15.80
C ALA A 305 -11.75 6.60 -16.29
N ALA A 306 -11.65 5.32 -16.67
CA ALA A 306 -12.80 4.48 -17.02
C ALA A 306 -13.73 4.27 -15.82
N GLU A 307 -13.18 4.14 -14.61
CA GLU A 307 -13.95 4.06 -13.36
C GLU A 307 -14.71 5.37 -13.07
N GLU A 308 -14.06 6.53 -13.25
CA GLU A 308 -14.68 7.86 -13.04
C GLU A 308 -15.77 8.17 -14.10
N ALA A 309 -15.62 7.65 -15.32
CA ALA A 309 -16.60 7.82 -16.41
C ALA A 309 -17.81 6.87 -16.28
N ALA A 310 -17.61 5.63 -15.81
CA ALA A 310 -18.68 4.63 -15.65
C ALA A 310 -19.65 4.99 -14.52
N ALA A 311 -19.19 5.68 -13.47
CA ALA A 311 -20.03 6.13 -12.36
C ALA A 311 -21.11 7.17 -12.77
N GLY A 312 -21.00 7.78 -13.96
CA GLY A 312 -21.89 8.85 -14.42
C GLY A 312 -23.05 8.42 -15.33
N GLN A 313 -23.14 7.16 -15.77
CA GLN A 313 -24.12 6.73 -16.76
C GLN A 313 -24.76 5.38 -16.41
N ALA A 314 -25.78 5.39 -15.55
CA ALA A 314 -26.69 4.26 -15.40
C ALA A 314 -28.11 4.72 -15.78
N ALA A 315 -28.55 4.36 -16.99
CA ALA A 315 -29.94 4.50 -17.41
C ALA A 315 -30.75 3.30 -16.90
N VAL A 316 -31.92 3.59 -16.36
CA VAL A 316 -32.82 2.65 -15.68
C VAL A 316 -33.50 1.71 -16.67
N GLY A 317 -33.36 0.40 -16.47
CA GLY A 317 -34.20 -0.62 -17.07
C GLY A 317 -34.33 -1.81 -16.12
N GLN A 318 -35.53 -2.06 -15.58
CA GLN A 318 -35.83 -3.22 -14.75
C GLN A 318 -36.09 -4.45 -15.64
N VAL A 319 -35.45 -5.59 -15.36
CA VAL A 319 -35.86 -6.90 -15.87
C VAL A 319 -35.84 -7.92 -14.74
N ALA A 320 -36.91 -8.73 -14.66
CA ALA A 320 -37.18 -9.69 -13.60
C ALA A 320 -36.26 -10.93 -13.68
N VAL A 321 -35.80 -11.41 -12.53
CA VAL A 321 -34.90 -12.56 -12.38
C VAL A 321 -35.70 -13.86 -12.37
N GLY A 322 -35.45 -14.73 -13.36
CA GLY A 322 -35.87 -16.13 -13.34
C GLY A 322 -34.78 -17.03 -12.73
N GLN A 323 -35.15 -17.94 -11.84
CA GLN A 323 -34.22 -18.91 -11.23
C GLN A 323 -33.67 -19.89 -12.27
N VAL A 324 -32.34 -20.01 -12.36
CA VAL A 324 -31.67 -21.07 -13.14
C VAL A 324 -31.22 -22.17 -12.18
N ALA A 325 -31.69 -23.39 -12.45
CA ALA A 325 -31.34 -24.59 -11.71
C ALA A 325 -29.91 -25.05 -12.01
N VAL A 326 -29.17 -25.41 -10.96
CA VAL A 326 -27.80 -25.94 -11.04
C VAL A 326 -27.86 -27.41 -11.43
N GLY A 327 -27.48 -27.73 -12.66
CA GLY A 327 -27.24 -29.12 -13.08
C GLY A 327 -25.83 -29.56 -12.68
N GLN A 328 -25.73 -30.58 -11.82
CA GLN A 328 -24.48 -31.30 -11.60
C GLN A 328 -24.15 -32.11 -12.85
N VAL A 329 -22.94 -31.94 -13.38
CA VAL A 329 -22.39 -32.82 -14.42
C VAL A 329 -21.45 -33.81 -13.75
N ALA A 330 -21.73 -35.10 -13.95
CA ALA A 330 -20.93 -36.24 -13.52
C ALA A 330 -19.68 -36.41 -14.38
#